data_AF-A0A8F4J717-F1
#
_entry.id   AF-A0A8F4J717-F1
#
_cell.length_a   1.000
_cell.length_b   1.000
_cell.length_c   1.000
_cell.angle_alpha   90.00
_cell.angle_beta   90.00
_cell.angle_gamma   90.00
#
_symmetry.space_group_name_H-M   'P 1'
#
loop_
_entity.id
_entity.type
_entity.pdbx_description
1 polymer ?
#
loop_
_entity_poly.entity_id
_entity_poly.type
_entity_poly.pdbx_seq_one_letter_code
_entity_poly.pdbx_strand_id
1 'polypeptide(L)' 'MARHWTDGELLDHVRAAAEACGQPLRIVQYRAWARQSKARPSESAVVHHLGPWGSVLEQAGLVNDRRYRVWR' A
#
# COMPACT_ATOMS: atom_id res chain seq x y z
N MET A 1 2.40 7.24 23.53
CA MET A 1 3.23 7.72 22.40
C MET A 1 2.62 7.17 21.13
N ALA A 2 2.17 8.03 20.21
CA ALA A 2 1.69 7.58 18.91
C ALA A 2 2.89 6.98 18.15
N ARG A 3 2.69 5.81 17.54
CA ARG A 3 3.69 5.23 16.66
C ARG A 3 3.99 6.22 15.54
N HIS A 4 5.23 6.67 15.43
CA HIS A 4 5.69 7.42 14.27
C HIS A 4 6.06 6.43 13.18
N TRP A 5 5.42 6.60 12.03
CA TRP A 5 5.74 5.88 10.81
C TRP A 5 6.64 6.75 9.96
N THR A 6 7.77 6.20 9.52
CA THR A 6 8.56 6.82 8.47
C THR A 6 8.04 6.39 7.10
N ASP A 7 8.27 7.23 6.09
CA ASP A 7 7.87 6.94 4.71
C ASP A 7 8.50 5.63 4.22
N GLY A 8 9.76 5.37 4.60
CA GLY A 8 10.47 4.13 4.28
C GLY A 8 9.80 2.89 4.87
N GLU A 9 9.39 2.93 6.14
CA GLU A 9 8.68 1.80 6.78
C GLU A 9 7.31 1.54 6.13
N LEU A 10 6.59 2.60 5.76
CA LEU A 10 5.31 2.47 5.07
C LEU A 10 5.49 1.81 3.70
N LEU A 11 6.50 2.24 2.92
CA LEU A 11 6.81 1.63 1.63
C LEU A 11 7.25 0.18 1.76
N ASP A 12 8.03 -0.17 2.79
CA ASP A 12 8.43 -1.54 3.08
C ASP A 12 7.21 -2.44 3.34
N HIS A 13 6.27 -1.97 4.17
CA HIS A 13 5.02 -2.69 4.40
C HIS A 13 4.16 -2.85 3.15
N VAL A 14 4.13 -1.85 2.27
CA VAL A 14 3.42 -1.94 0.98
C VAL A 14 4.06 -3.00 0.08
N ARG A 15 5.39 -3.08 0.03
CA ARG A 15 6.11 -4.12 -0.72
C ARG A 15 5.86 -5.52 -0.14
N ALA A 16 5.95 -5.68 1.17
CA ALA A 16 5.65 -6.95 1.84
C ALA A 16 4.21 -7.42 1.60
N ALA A 17 3.25 -6.49 1.54
CA ALA A 17 1.87 -6.81 1.17
C ALA A 17 1.75 -7.24 -0.29
N ALA A 18 2.50 -6.63 -1.21
CA ALA A 18 2.52 -7.01 -2.62
C ALA A 18 3.11 -8.41 -2.83
N GLU A 19 4.16 -8.76 -2.09
CA GLU A 19 4.74 -10.12 -2.11
C GLU A 19 3.75 -11.15 -1.57
N ALA A 20 3.02 -10.81 -0.50
CA ALA A 20 2.06 -11.74 0.12
C ALA A 20 0.74 -11.90 -0.67
N CYS A 21 0.25 -10.85 -1.33
CA CYS A 21 -1.04 -10.85 -2.02
C CYS A 21 -0.93 -10.97 -3.55
N GLY A 22 0.26 -10.78 -4.11
CA GLY A 22 0.49 -10.67 -5.55
C GLY A 22 0.19 -9.27 -6.10
N GLN A 23 0.68 -9.02 -7.32
CA GLN A 23 0.43 -7.79 -8.07
C GLN A 23 -0.70 -8.00 -9.10
N PRO A 24 -1.52 -6.96 -9.39
CA PRO A 24 -1.47 -5.62 -8.81
C PRO A 24 -2.06 -5.56 -7.39
N LEU A 25 -1.35 -4.91 -6.47
CA LEU A 25 -1.79 -4.75 -5.08
C LEU A 25 -2.88 -3.68 -4.97
N ARG A 26 -4.13 -4.11 -4.81
CA ARG A 26 -5.27 -3.22 -4.57
C ARG A 26 -5.33 -2.79 -3.10
N ILE A 27 -5.83 -1.59 -2.85
CA ILE A 27 -5.99 -1.05 -1.48
C ILE A 27 -6.82 -1.98 -0.57
N VAL A 28 -7.80 -2.69 -1.13
CA VAL A 28 -8.62 -3.67 -0.39
C VAL A 28 -7.83 -4.91 0.03
N GLN A 29 -6.87 -5.36 -0.79
CA GLN A 29 -5.98 -6.47 -0.45
C GLN A 29 -4.98 -6.05 0.63
N TYR A 30 -4.39 -4.85 0.49
CA TYR A 30 -3.54 -4.28 1.52
C TYR A 30 -4.27 -4.15 2.86
N ARG A 31 -5.50 -3.63 2.86
CA ARG A 31 -6.34 -3.53 4.06
C ARG A 31 -6.56 -4.90 4.72
N ALA A 32 -6.87 -5.93 3.92
CA ALA A 32 -7.04 -7.29 4.43
C ALA A 32 -5.72 -7.85 5.02
N TRP A 33 -4.60 -7.60 4.35
CA TRP A 33 -3.25 -7.97 4.81
C TRP A 33 -2.86 -7.26 6.11
N ALA A 34 -3.10 -5.96 6.21
CA ALA A 34 -2.80 -5.15 7.39
C ALA A 34 -3.62 -5.61 8.61
N ARG A 35 -4.90 -5.97 8.41
CA ARG A 35 -5.79 -6.44 9.50
C ARG A 35 -5.34 -7.75 10.15
N GLN A 36 -4.47 -8.52 9.52
CA GLN A 36 -3.93 -9.76 10.10
C GLN A 36 -2.94 -9.49 11.24
N SER A 37 -2.39 -8.27 11.37
CA SER A 37 -1.48 -7.93 12.47
C SER A 37 -1.60 -6.47 12.89
N LYS A 38 -1.75 -6.23 14.20
CA LYS A 38 -1.76 -4.87 14.79
C LYS A 38 -0.43 -4.12 14.63
N ALA A 39 0.64 -4.81 14.25
CA ALA A 39 1.94 -4.21 13.97
C ALA A 39 2.03 -3.59 12.56
N ARG A 40 1.03 -3.76 11.69
CA ARG A 40 1.04 -3.25 10.30
C ARG A 40 0.30 -1.91 10.19
N PRO A 41 0.69 -1.02 9.26
CA PRO A 41 0.01 0.25 9.06
C PRO A 41 -1.34 0.01 8.39
N SER A 42 -2.38 0.74 8.82
CA SER A 42 -3.65 0.77 8.11
C SER A 42 -3.51 1.44 6.75
N GLU A 43 -4.41 1.17 5.80
CA GLU A 43 -4.35 1.85 4.50
C GLU A 43 -4.47 3.37 4.66
N SER A 44 -5.20 3.83 5.67
CA SER A 44 -5.35 5.25 5.98
C SER A 44 -4.03 5.86 6.41
N ALA A 45 -3.24 5.20 7.27
CA ALA A 45 -1.93 5.71 7.68
C ALA A 45 -0.99 5.86 6.48
N VAL A 46 -0.99 4.86 5.59
CA VAL A 46 -0.20 4.91 4.35
C VAL A 46 -0.63 6.08 3.47
N VAL A 47 -1.94 6.23 3.22
CA VAL A 47 -2.46 7.28 2.33
C VAL A 47 -2.29 8.69 2.91
N HIS A 48 -2.40 8.86 4.23
CA HIS A 48 -2.19 10.14 4.89
C HIS A 48 -0.73 10.61 4.85
N HIS A 49 0.23 9.69 4.95
CA HIS A 49 1.65 10.01 4.91
C HIS A 49 2.19 10.13 3.48
N LEU A 50 1.94 9.12 2.65
CA LEU A 50 2.55 8.98 1.32
C LEU A 50 1.67 9.50 0.18
N GLY A 51 0.43 9.86 0.48
CA GLY A 51 -0.54 10.36 -0.49
C GLY A 51 -1.39 9.26 -1.14
N PRO A 52 -2.06 9.55 -2.28
CA PRO A 52 -3.02 8.64 -2.89
C PRO A 52 -2.40 7.27 -3.21
N TRP A 53 -3.17 6.19 -3.04
CA TRP A 53 -2.70 4.80 -3.23
C TRP A 53 -1.92 4.56 -4.54
N GLY A 54 -2.32 5.23 -5.63
CA GLY A 54 -1.59 5.13 -6.89
C GLY A 54 -0.16 5.64 -6.81
N SER A 55 0.05 6.77 -6.13
CA SER A 55 1.38 7.33 -5.87
C SER A 55 2.16 6.45 -4.91
N VAL A 56 1.51 5.85 -3.91
CA VAL A 56 2.13 4.88 -3.00
C VAL A 56 2.71 3.69 -3.77
N LEU A 57 1.94 3.11 -4.70
CA LEU A 57 2.41 2.01 -5.54
C LEU A 57 3.60 2.45 -6.40
N GLU A 58 3.56 3.66 -6.99
CA GLU A 58 4.68 4.20 -7.79
C GLU A 58 5.94 4.41 -6.94
N GLN A 59 5.82 4.99 -5.74
CA GLN A 59 6.92 5.15 -4.79
C GLN A 59 7.46 3.80 -4.28
N ALA A 60 6.59 2.79 -4.16
CA ALA A 60 6.98 1.43 -3.78
C ALA A 60 7.62 0.64 -4.92
N GLY A 61 7.59 1.15 -6.17
CA GLY A 61 8.08 0.46 -7.36
C GLY A 61 7.12 -0.63 -7.87
N LEU A 62 5.84 -0.53 -7.55
CA LEU A 62 4.81 -1.52 -7.87
C LEU A 62 3.92 -1.10 -9.04
N VAL A 63 3.38 -2.08 -9.77
CA VAL A 63 2.47 -1.83 -10.88
C VAL A 63 1.13 -1.29 -10.39
N ASN A 64 0.73 -0.12 -10.89
CA ASN A 64 -0.57 0.48 -10.65
C ASN A 64 -1.53 0.17 -11.81
N ASP A 65 -2.33 -0.87 -11.63
CA ASP A 65 -3.29 -1.37 -12.63
C ASP A 65 -4.50 -0.45 -12.85
N ARG A 66 -4.71 0.61 -12.05
CA ARG A 66 -5.74 1.63 -12.36
C ARG A 66 -5.51 2.33 -13.70
N ARG A 67 -4.31 2.20 -14.29
CA ARG A 67 -4.01 2.70 -15.64
C ARG A 67 -4.53 1.79 -16.76
N TYR A 68 -5.08 0.60 -16.49
CA TYR A 68 -5.88 -0.14 -17.48
C TYR A 68 -7.28 0.49 -17.60
N ARG A 69 -7.34 1.69 -18.18
CA ARG A 69 -8.57 2.22 -18.78
C ARG A 69 -8.62 1.64 -20.18
N VAL A 70 -9.34 0.54 -20.34
CA VAL A 70 -9.72 0.04 -21.67
C VAL A 70 -10.43 1.18 -22.40
N TRP A 71 -9.78 1.73 -23.43
CA TRP A 71 -10.50 2.31 -24.55
C TRP A 71 -11.07 1.11 -25.32
N ARG A 72 -12.37 0.88 -25.17
CA ARG A 72 -13.16 0.07 -26.10
C ARG A 72 -14.31 0.94 -26.58
#